data_AF-A0A8S9YJB9-F1
#
_entry.id   AF-A0A8S9YJB9-F1
#
_cell.length_a   1.000
_cell.length_b   1.000
_cell.length_c   1.000
_cell.angle_alpha   90.00
_cell.angle_beta   90.00
_cell.angle_gamma   90.00
#
_symmetry.space_group_name_H-M   'P 1'
#
loop_
_entity.id
_entity.type
_entity.pdbx_description
1 polymer ?
#
loop_
_entity_poly.entity_id
_entity_poly.type
_entity_poly.pdbx_seq_one_letter_code
_entity_poly.pdbx_strand_id
1 'polypeptide(L)'
;MEKLEEQIRNGWSDKARQVSEIIRPYFKVQDELATENGLVFRGERLVIPRAARKLTMQEIHRSHLGVRSCTRRAEDTVYWPGMTSHIKDFASTCIFCKQYGTRQL
;
A
#
# COMPACT_ATOMS: atom_id res chain seq x y z
N MET A 1 5.89 5.84 -9.53
CA MET A 1 4.78 6.77 -9.26
C MET A 1 4.41 7.50 -10.52
N GLU A 2 5.39 8.08 -11.20
CA GLU A 2 5.26 8.78 -12.50
C GLU A 2 4.22 8.16 -13.46
N LYS A 3 4.32 6.87 -13.81
CA LYS A 3 3.34 6.23 -14.71
C LYS A 3 1.89 6.18 -14.17
N LEU A 4 1.71 6.04 -12.86
CA LEU A 4 0.37 6.04 -12.25
C LEU A 4 -0.22 7.45 -12.20
N GLU A 5 0.61 8.44 -11.86
CA GLU A 5 0.23 9.85 -11.90
C GLU A 5 -0.16 10.29 -13.31
N GLU A 6 0.65 9.94 -14.31
CA GLU A 6 0.37 10.20 -15.72
C GLU A 6 -0.93 9.54 -16.16
N GLN A 7 -1.18 8.29 -15.77
CA GLN A 7 -2.45 7.62 -16.06
C GLN A 7 -3.65 8.36 -15.45
N ILE A 8 -3.54 8.84 -14.21
CA ILE A 8 -4.65 9.57 -13.56
C ILE A 8 -4.91 10.89 -14.31
N ARG A 9 -3.86 11.62 -14.69
CA ARG A 9 -3.98 12.88 -15.43
C ARG A 9 -4.55 12.73 -16.84
N ASN A 10 -4.18 11.65 -17.54
CA ASN A 10 -4.64 11.36 -18.89
C ASN A 10 -6.00 10.64 -18.93
N GLY A 11 -6.53 10.26 -17.76
CA GLY A 11 -7.76 9.49 -17.64
C GLY A 11 -7.55 7.98 -17.81
N TRP A 12 -8.57 7.23 -17.44
CA TRP A 12 -8.56 5.77 -17.46
C TRP A 12 -9.28 5.24 -18.70
N SER A 13 -8.82 4.10 -19.23
CA SER A 13 -9.54 3.39 -20.29
C SER A 13 -10.76 2.65 -19.73
N ASP A 14 -11.79 2.44 -20.55
CA ASP A 14 -13.01 1.71 -20.11
C ASP A 14 -12.72 0.25 -19.68
N LYS A 15 -11.60 -0.33 -20.12
CA LYS A 15 -11.26 -1.72 -19.87
C LYS A 15 -9.93 -1.83 -19.13
N ALA A 16 -9.95 -2.46 -17.95
CA ALA A 16 -8.76 -2.76 -17.15
C ALA A 16 -7.64 -3.50 -17.90
N ARG A 17 -7.98 -4.29 -18.93
CA ARG A 17 -7.01 -5.01 -19.78
C ARG A 17 -6.17 -4.08 -20.65
N GLN A 18 -6.69 -2.90 -20.98
CA GLN A 18 -5.97 -1.88 -21.78
C GLN A 18 -5.01 -1.06 -20.93
N VAL A 19 -5.17 -1.07 -19.61
CA VAL A 19 -4.26 -0.46 -18.66
C VAL A 19 -3.05 -1.37 -18.44
N SER A 20 -1.86 -0.75 -18.33
CA SER A 20 -0.60 -1.45 -18.08
C SER A 20 -0.68 -2.34 -16.83
N GLU A 21 0.02 -3.47 -16.85
CA GLU A 21 -0.05 -4.47 -15.76
C GLU A 21 0.34 -3.88 -14.39
N ILE A 22 1.27 -2.92 -14.37
CA ILE A 22 1.74 -2.26 -13.15
C ILE A 22 0.64 -1.38 -12.53
N ILE A 23 -0.21 -0.79 -13.37
CA ILE A 23 -1.26 0.17 -12.96
C ILE A 23 -2.60 -0.53 -12.77
N ARG A 24 -2.86 -1.64 -13.46
CA ARG A 24 -4.10 -2.42 -13.39
C ARG A 24 -4.60 -2.72 -11.96
N PRO A 25 -3.74 -2.99 -10.94
CA PRO A 25 -4.20 -3.17 -9.56
C PRO A 25 -4.92 -1.96 -8.96
N TYR A 26 -4.72 -0.76 -9.50
CA TYR A 26 -5.34 0.49 -9.08
C TYR A 26 -6.65 0.79 -9.81
N PHE A 27 -6.97 0.06 -10.89
CA PHE A 27 -8.15 0.30 -11.74
C PHE A 27 -9.46 0.29 -10.94
N LYS A 28 -9.59 -0.63 -9.98
CA LYS A 28 -10.81 -0.76 -9.15
C LYS A 28 -11.04 0.40 -8.19
N VAL A 29 -10.01 1.20 -7.93
CA VAL A 29 -10.05 2.35 -7.02
C VAL A 29 -9.76 3.66 -7.75
N GLN A 30 -9.81 3.65 -9.09
CA GLN A 30 -9.43 4.78 -9.92
C GLN A 30 -10.16 6.08 -9.58
N ASP A 31 -11.45 5.98 -9.25
CA ASP A 31 -12.31 7.12 -8.92
C ASP A 31 -12.00 7.72 -7.54
N GLU A 32 -11.22 7.01 -6.72
CA GLU A 32 -10.75 7.47 -5.41
C GLU A 32 -9.34 8.07 -5.48
N LEU A 33 -8.69 8.02 -6.65
CA LEU A 33 -7.30 8.46 -6.81
C LEU A 33 -7.21 9.92 -7.24
N ALA A 34 -6.36 10.66 -6.54
CA ALA A 34 -6.04 12.05 -6.85
C ALA A 34 -4.52 12.26 -6.91
N THR A 35 -4.09 13.28 -7.64
CA THR A 35 -2.68 13.67 -7.74
C THR A 35 -2.47 15.05 -7.17
N GLU A 36 -1.43 15.23 -6.36
CA GLU A 36 -1.02 16.54 -5.84
C GLU A 36 0.52 16.58 -5.75
N ASN A 37 1.14 17.60 -6.34
CA ASN A 37 2.60 17.83 -6.27
C ASN A 37 3.47 16.60 -6.61
N GLY A 38 3.11 15.82 -7.63
CA GLY A 38 3.84 14.61 -8.04
C GLY A 38 3.59 13.38 -7.16
N LEU A 39 2.65 13.47 -6.22
CA LEU A 39 2.21 12.38 -5.36
C LEU A 39 0.83 11.91 -5.77
N VAL A 40 0.54 10.63 -5.49
CA VAL A 40 -0.77 10.02 -5.72
C VAL A 40 -1.38 9.68 -4.37
N PHE A 41 -2.65 9.99 -4.20
CA PHE A 41 -3.43 9.74 -2.98
C PHE A 41 -4.66 8.92 -3.29
N ARG A 42 -5.14 8.15 -2.29
CA ARG A 42 -6.45 7.50 -2.26
C ARG A 42 -7.26 8.05 -1.10
N GLY A 43 -8.12 9.03 -1.36
CA GLY A 43 -8.62 9.92 -0.30
C GLY A 43 -7.45 10.64 0.37
N GLU A 44 -7.33 10.54 1.69
CA GLU A 44 -6.24 11.18 2.47
C GLU A 44 -4.95 10.33 2.55
N ARG A 45 -4.94 9.15 1.93
CA ARG A 45 -3.86 8.15 2.10
C ARG A 45 -2.84 8.24 0.97
N LEU A 46 -1.57 8.37 1.31
CA LEU A 46 -0.50 8.41 0.32
C LEU A 46 -0.29 7.05 -0.35
N VAL A 47 -0.30 7.03 -1.69
CA VAL A 47 -0.01 5.81 -2.44
C VAL A 47 1.49 5.53 -2.47
N ILE A 48 1.89 4.37 -1.93
CA ILE A 48 3.31 4.03 -1.80
C ILE A 48 3.81 3.26 -3.03
N PRO A 49 4.84 3.78 -3.74
CA PRO A 49 5.43 3.07 -4.87
C PRO A 49 6.07 1.75 -4.44
N ARG A 50 6.09 0.78 -5.36
CA ARG A 50 6.67 -0.55 -5.12
C ARG A 50 8.08 -0.49 -4.52
N ALA A 51 8.92 0.43 -4.97
CA ALA A 51 10.27 0.62 -4.47
C ALA A 51 10.34 1.05 -2.98
N ALA A 52 9.38 1.83 -2.49
CA ALA A 52 9.34 2.34 -1.12
C ALA A 52 8.59 1.42 -0.15
N ARG A 53 7.84 0.42 -0.65
CA ARG A 53 7.01 -0.47 0.19
C ARG A 53 7.82 -1.19 1.26
N LYS A 54 9.03 -1.67 0.94
CA LYS A 54 9.88 -2.38 1.91
C LYS A 54 10.26 -1.49 3.09
N LEU A 55 10.74 -0.28 2.82
CA LEU A 55 11.09 0.70 3.85
C LEU A 55 9.85 1.09 4.67
N THR A 56 8.71 1.30 4.00
CA THR A 56 7.45 1.65 4.66
C THR A 56 6.99 0.54 5.62
N MET A 57 7.07 -0.73 5.19
CA MET A 57 6.74 -1.89 6.04
C MET A 57 7.69 -2.01 7.23
N GLN A 58 8.98 -1.72 7.05
CA GLN A 58 9.95 -1.69 8.16
C GLN A 58 9.59 -0.64 9.21
N GLU A 59 9.24 0.58 8.79
CA GLU A 59 8.84 1.65 9.70
C GLU A 59 7.52 1.34 10.42
N ILE A 60 6.52 0.84 9.69
CA ILE A 60 5.24 0.38 10.28
C ILE A 60 5.48 -0.69 11.36
N HIS A 61 6.41 -1.62 11.11
CA HIS A 61 6.69 -2.75 11.99
C HIS A 61 7.65 -2.43 13.15
N ARG A 62 8.34 -1.28 13.14
CA ARG A 62 9.46 -0.94 14.05
C ARG A 62 9.16 -1.16 15.54
N SER A 63 7.92 -0.95 15.95
CA SER A 63 7.48 -1.03 17.35
C SER A 63 7.06 -2.43 17.81
N HIS A 64 7.04 -3.42 16.92
CA HIS A 64 6.63 -4.80 17.20
C HIS A 64 5.25 -4.96 17.89
N LEU A 65 4.34 -3.98 17.75
CA LEU A 65 3.02 -3.92 18.40
C LEU A 65 1.98 -4.95 17.88
N GLY A 66 2.43 -5.98 17.17
CA GLY A 66 1.59 -6.96 16.48
C GLY A 66 1.03 -6.45 15.15
N VAL A 67 0.69 -7.41 14.28
CA VAL A 67 0.27 -7.15 12.90
C VAL A 67 -0.96 -6.26 12.82
N ARG A 68 -2.01 -6.52 13.62
CA ARG A 68 -3.26 -5.73 13.56
C ARG A 68 -3.01 -4.25 13.87
N SER A 69 -2.21 -3.96 14.91
CA SER A 69 -1.85 -2.59 15.29
C SER A 69 -1.03 -1.89 14.22
N CYS A 70 -0.06 -2.60 13.63
CA CYS A 70 0.78 -2.11 12.54
C CYS A 70 -0.05 -1.80 11.29
N THR A 71 -0.92 -2.73 10.88
CA THR A 71 -1.80 -2.58 9.74
C THR A 71 -2.78 -1.43 9.92
N ARG A 72 -3.44 -1.31 11.08
CA ARG A 72 -4.41 -0.24 11.34
C ARG A 72 -3.78 1.15 11.16
N ARG A 73 -2.60 1.39 11.76
CA ARG A 73 -1.88 2.66 11.63
C ARG A 73 -1.47 2.97 10.19
N ALA A 74 -1.11 1.94 9.43
CA ALA A 74 -0.77 2.09 8.03
C ALA A 74 -2.01 2.43 7.19
N GLU A 75 -3.15 1.79 7.47
CA GLU A 75 -4.41 2.01 6.76
C GLU A 75 -4.96 3.44 6.90
N ASP A 76 -4.57 4.16 7.95
CA ASP A 76 -4.94 5.56 8.17
C ASP A 76 -4.11 6.55 7.33
N THR A 77 -2.91 6.18 6.89
CA THR A 77 -1.93 7.14 6.33
C THR A 77 -1.42 6.79 4.94
N VAL A 78 -1.37 5.50 4.59
CA VAL A 78 -0.76 5.01 3.36
C VAL A 78 -1.63 3.96 2.67
N TYR A 79 -1.39 3.76 1.38
CA TYR A 79 -2.11 2.80 0.57
C TYR A 79 -1.24 2.15 -0.49
N TRP A 80 -1.43 0.86 -0.71
CA TRP A 80 -1.15 0.19 -1.98
C TRP A 80 -2.00 -1.08 -2.14
N PRO A 81 -2.24 -1.54 -3.38
CA PRO A 81 -2.93 -2.80 -3.62
C PRO A 81 -2.21 -3.97 -2.93
N GLY A 82 -2.96 -4.74 -2.14
CA GLY A 82 -2.44 -5.85 -1.34
C GLY A 82 -1.65 -5.43 -0.10
N MET A 83 -1.73 -4.17 0.37
CA MET A 83 -0.98 -3.68 1.53
C MET A 83 -1.09 -4.58 2.77
N THR A 84 -2.31 -4.93 3.16
CA THR A 84 -2.55 -5.72 4.37
C THR A 84 -1.90 -7.11 4.31
N SER A 85 -1.93 -7.79 3.16
CA SER A 85 -1.25 -9.09 3.00
C SER A 85 0.27 -8.93 3.02
N HIS A 86 0.82 -7.94 2.31
CA HIS A 86 2.26 -7.70 2.33
C HIS A 86 2.79 -7.38 3.73
N ILE A 87 2.06 -6.60 4.53
CA ILE A 87 2.43 -6.29 5.93
C ILE A 87 2.38 -7.56 6.80
N LYS A 88 1.35 -8.40 6.64
CA LYS A 88 1.24 -9.70 7.32
C LYS A 88 2.44 -10.59 7.00
N ASP A 89 2.75 -10.74 5.73
CA ASP A 89 3.87 -11.56 5.27
C ASP A 89 5.19 -11.03 5.81
N PHE A 90 5.42 -9.71 5.73
CA PHE A 90 6.61 -9.07 6.28
C PHE A 90 6.76 -9.34 7.79
N ALA A 91 5.72 -9.09 8.57
CA ALA A 91 5.75 -9.30 10.02
C ALA A 91 5.91 -10.78 10.38
N SER A 92 5.41 -11.70 9.54
CA SER A 92 5.59 -13.15 9.72
C SER A 92 7.05 -13.59 9.62
N THR A 93 7.94 -12.76 9.04
CA THR A 93 9.38 -13.06 8.97
C THR A 93 10.16 -12.58 10.21
N CYS A 94 9.56 -11.75 11.06
CA CYS A 94 10.24 -11.16 12.21
C CYS A 94 10.42 -12.16 13.36
N ILE A 95 11.68 -12.44 13.74
CA ILE A 95 12.03 -13.37 14.81
C ILE A 95 11.42 -12.93 16.15
N PHE A 96 11.52 -11.64 16.48
CA PHE A 96 10.97 -11.10 17.73
C PHE A 96 9.44 -11.29 17.79
N CYS A 97 8.72 -10.97 16.71
CA CYS A 97 7.28 -11.18 16.67
C CYS A 97 6.89 -12.67 16.62
N LYS A 98 7.72 -13.56 16.07
CA LYS A 98 7.49 -15.01 16.18
C LYS A 98 7.62 -15.52 17.61
N GLN A 99 8.59 -14.98 18.36
CA GLN A 99 8.91 -15.44 19.70
C GLN A 99 7.99 -14.83 20.77
N TYR A 100 7.62 -13.55 20.62
CA TYR A 100 6.90 -12.77 21.64
C TYR A 100 5.56 -12.24 21.16
N GLY A 101 5.22 -12.39 19.88
CA GLY A 101 3.95 -11.91 19.35
C GLY A 101 2.79 -12.73 19.89
N THR A 102 1.76 -12.04 20.37
CA THR A 102 0.51 -12.67 20.78
C THR A 102 -0.11 -13.37 19.57
N ARG A 103 -0.36 -14.69 19.65
CA ARG A 103 -1.22 -15.41 18.70
C ARG A 103 -2.62 -14.81 18.77
N GLN A 104 -2.91 -13.81 17.95
CA GLN A 104 -4.27 -13.34 17.78
C GLN A 104 -4.92 -14.21 16.71
N LEU A 105 -5.54 -15.30 17.17
CA LEU A 105 -6.58 -16.03 16.43
C LEU A 105 -7.65 -15.04 15.92
#